data_AF-A0A538KFN7-F1
#
_entry.id   AF-A0A538KFN7-F1
#
_cell.length_a   1.000
_cell.length_b   1.000
_cell.length_c   1.000
_cell.angle_alpha   90.00
_cell.angle_beta   90.00
_cell.angle_gamma   90.00
#
_symmetry.space_group_name_H-M   'P 1'
#
loop_
_entity.id
_entity.type
_entity.pdbx_description
1 polymer ?
#
loop_
_entity_poly.entity_id
_entity_poly.type
_entity_poly.pdbx_seq_one_letter_code
_entity_poly.pdbx_strand_id
1 'polypeptide(L)'
;MQSSPAVELWDTIAAEAARESALWAAALRPPAEQERESVFSPLGEARYALGLETIYEAYLLHFGRPRLFAPPDADSTLLLGDYLYAHGLVRIAVHGEVTAVVDLAELVSLCAYLRAEGAEGDGPLWAATAALIGAGELAAAREALRGESDPAPLLELARTAAGPTAVERALEAHARRFG
;
A
#
# COMPACT_ATOMS: atom_id res chain seq x y z
N MET A 1 -16.06 23.89 -9.42
CA MET A 1 -15.90 22.45 -9.68
C MET A 1 -15.26 21.88 -8.42
N GLN A 2 -15.96 21.05 -7.65
CA GLN A 2 -15.38 20.43 -6.46
C GLN A 2 -14.54 19.24 -6.92
N SER A 3 -13.27 19.17 -6.50
CA SER A 3 -12.39 18.02 -6.74
C SER A 3 -12.96 16.79 -6.03
N SER A 4 -12.80 15.61 -6.62
CA SER A 4 -13.19 14.36 -5.95
C SER A 4 -12.18 14.02 -4.85
N PRO A 5 -12.59 13.32 -3.77
CA PRO A 5 -11.69 12.95 -2.67
C PRO A 5 -10.51 12.09 -3.13
N ALA A 6 -10.66 11.30 -4.20
CA ALA A 6 -9.56 10.54 -4.78
C ALA A 6 -8.52 11.44 -5.46
N VAL A 7 -8.94 12.52 -6.13
CA VAL A 7 -8.03 13.49 -6.75
C VAL A 7 -7.20 14.20 -5.67
N GLU A 8 -7.88 14.62 -4.59
CA GLU A 8 -7.22 15.26 -3.43
C GLU A 8 -6.19 14.34 -2.76
N LEU A 9 -6.44 13.02 -2.70
CA LEU A 9 -5.50 12.05 -2.13
C LEU A 9 -4.17 12.04 -2.90
N TRP A 10 -4.21 11.91 -4.23
CA TRP A 10 -3.00 11.84 -5.05
C TRP A 10 -2.22 13.14 -5.03
N ASP A 11 -2.94 14.27 -5.12
CA ASP A 11 -2.33 15.60 -5.06
C ASP A 11 -1.68 15.83 -3.70
N THR A 12 -2.27 15.33 -2.60
CA THR A 12 -1.68 15.40 -1.26
C THR A 12 -0.38 14.58 -1.16
N ILE A 13 -0.34 13.35 -1.68
CA ILE A 13 0.88 12.53 -1.68
C ILE A 13 1.99 13.25 -2.47
N ALA A 14 1.69 13.71 -3.68
CA ALA A 14 2.65 14.38 -4.54
C ALA A 14 3.15 15.71 -3.94
N ALA A 15 2.24 16.56 -3.47
CA ALA A 15 2.58 17.88 -2.93
C ALA A 15 3.41 17.78 -1.65
N GLU A 16 3.09 16.85 -0.74
CA GLU A 16 3.84 16.69 0.50
C GLU A 16 5.24 16.13 0.25
N ALA A 17 5.39 15.14 -0.65
CA ALA A 17 6.71 14.66 -1.05
C ALA A 17 7.54 15.78 -1.70
N ALA A 18 6.95 16.55 -2.62
CA ALA A 18 7.65 17.67 -3.26
C ALA A 18 8.05 18.78 -2.27
N ARG A 19 7.25 19.01 -1.23
CA ARG A 19 7.55 19.98 -0.16
C ARG A 19 8.70 19.52 0.73
N GLU A 20 8.80 18.23 1.00
CA GLU A 20 9.82 17.68 1.87
C GLU A 20 11.19 17.63 1.19
N SER A 21 11.25 17.38 -0.13
CA SER A 21 12.52 17.34 -0.87
C SER A 21 12.40 17.73 -2.34
N ALA A 22 13.34 18.58 -2.80
CA ALA A 22 13.49 18.90 -4.21
C ALA A 22 13.83 17.66 -5.07
N LEU A 23 14.48 16.64 -4.48
CA LEU A 23 14.74 15.37 -5.15
C LEU A 23 13.45 14.62 -5.43
N TRP A 24 12.52 14.58 -4.48
CA TRP A 24 11.23 13.91 -4.66
C TRP A 24 10.31 14.70 -5.57
N ALA A 25 10.38 16.04 -5.53
CA ALA A 25 9.72 16.89 -6.51
C ALA A 25 10.18 16.58 -7.94
N ALA A 26 11.50 16.42 -8.14
CA ALA A 26 12.07 16.06 -9.44
C ALA A 26 11.74 14.62 -9.88
N ALA A 27 11.47 13.72 -8.93
CA ALA A 27 11.08 12.34 -9.20
C ALA A 27 9.58 12.18 -9.56
N LEU A 28 8.75 13.22 -9.43
CA LEU A 28 7.34 13.14 -9.80
C LEU A 28 7.17 12.96 -11.31
N ARG A 29 6.33 12.01 -11.70
CA ARG A 29 5.87 11.88 -13.08
C ARG A 29 5.04 13.11 -13.46
N PRO A 30 5.08 13.55 -14.73
CA PRO A 30 4.14 14.54 -15.23
C PRO A 30 2.69 14.14 -14.91
N PRO A 31 1.78 15.07 -14.57
CA PRO A 31 0.41 14.71 -14.18
C PRO A 31 -0.33 13.80 -15.18
N ALA A 32 -0.07 13.95 -16.48
CA ALA A 32 -0.67 13.12 -17.53
C ALA A 32 -0.17 11.68 -17.56
N GLU A 33 0.97 11.39 -16.92
CA GLU A 33 1.60 10.07 -16.85
C GLU A 33 1.37 9.38 -15.50
N GLN A 34 0.72 10.05 -14.54
CA GLN A 34 0.46 9.49 -13.22
C GLN A 34 -0.70 8.49 -13.26
N GLU A 35 -0.45 7.26 -12.79
CA GLU A 35 -1.44 6.19 -12.75
C GLU A 35 -2.24 6.22 -11.43
N ARG A 36 -3.13 7.22 -11.32
CA ARG A 36 -3.93 7.56 -10.13
C ARG A 36 -5.08 6.58 -9.80
N GLU A 37 -4.80 5.29 -9.84
CA GLU A 37 -5.74 4.21 -9.49
C GLU A 37 -5.49 3.73 -8.05
N SER A 38 -6.53 3.79 -7.21
CA SER A 38 -6.52 3.20 -5.86
C SER A 38 -6.65 1.68 -5.98
N VAL A 39 -5.80 0.95 -5.26
CA VAL A 39 -5.76 -0.52 -5.35
C VAL A 39 -6.40 -1.15 -4.13
N PHE A 40 -5.79 -0.98 -2.95
CA PHE A 40 -6.26 -1.65 -1.73
C PHE A 40 -7.03 -0.73 -0.79
N SER A 41 -6.80 0.59 -0.82
CA SER A 41 -7.55 1.52 0.04
C SER A 41 -9.08 1.45 -0.09
N PRO A 42 -9.69 1.12 -1.25
CA PRO A 42 -11.14 0.99 -1.35
C PRO A 42 -11.73 -0.22 -0.59
N LEU A 43 -10.89 -1.15 -0.12
CA LEU A 43 -11.34 -2.33 0.64
C LEU A 43 -11.61 -2.02 2.12
N GLY A 44 -11.04 -0.93 2.63
CA GLY A 44 -11.07 -0.56 4.05
C GLY A 44 -11.81 0.74 4.33
N GLU A 45 -11.66 1.23 5.57
CA GLU A 45 -12.24 2.50 5.98
C GLU A 45 -11.57 3.70 5.30
N ALA A 46 -12.39 4.62 4.79
CA ALA A 46 -11.92 5.81 4.05
C ALA A 46 -10.92 6.68 4.84
N ARG A 47 -10.97 6.68 6.18
CA ARG A 47 -10.04 7.41 7.03
C ARG A 47 -8.58 6.97 6.83
N TYR A 48 -8.34 5.70 6.52
CA TYR A 48 -7.00 5.16 6.31
C TYR A 48 -6.51 5.26 4.87
N ALA A 49 -7.36 5.70 3.93
CA ALA A 49 -7.08 5.62 2.50
C ALA A 49 -5.80 6.38 2.10
N LEU A 50 -5.60 7.61 2.61
CA LEU A 50 -4.40 8.39 2.31
C LEU A 50 -3.14 7.66 2.81
N GLY A 51 -3.15 7.14 4.04
CA GLY A 51 -2.03 6.36 4.59
C GLY A 51 -1.75 5.10 3.78
N LEU A 52 -2.78 4.29 3.51
CA LEU A 52 -2.67 3.06 2.74
C LEU A 52 -2.09 3.28 1.34
N GLU A 53 -2.57 4.29 0.60
CA GLU A 53 -2.05 4.57 -0.74
C GLU A 53 -0.61 5.11 -0.73
N THR A 54 -0.19 5.76 0.36
CA THR A 54 1.20 6.20 0.55
C THR A 54 2.13 5.03 0.77
N ILE A 55 1.73 4.11 1.67
CA ILE A 55 2.49 2.89 1.98
C ILE A 55 2.50 1.98 0.75
N TYR A 56 1.41 1.90 0.00
CA TYR A 56 1.39 1.11 -1.22
C TYR A 56 2.26 1.72 -2.33
N GLU A 57 2.32 3.05 -2.45
CA GLU A 57 3.26 3.71 -3.36
C GLU A 57 4.73 3.43 -2.97
N ALA A 58 5.04 3.47 -1.67
CA ALA A 58 6.34 3.05 -1.14
C ALA A 58 6.68 1.60 -1.51
N TYR A 59 5.73 0.69 -1.29
CA TYR A 59 5.87 -0.72 -1.65
C TYR A 59 6.19 -0.92 -3.13
N LEU A 60 5.50 -0.18 -4.01
CA LEU A 60 5.76 -0.22 -5.44
C LEU A 60 7.13 0.34 -5.81
N LEU A 61 7.64 1.37 -5.11
CA LEU A 61 9.02 1.83 -5.32
C LEU A 61 10.04 0.73 -4.98
N HIS A 62 9.82 -0.03 -3.91
CA HIS A 62 10.76 -1.08 -3.52
C HIS A 62 10.70 -2.31 -4.42
N PHE A 63 9.50 -2.70 -4.89
CA PHE A 63 9.33 -4.05 -5.45
C PHE A 63 8.62 -4.10 -6.81
N GLY A 64 7.96 -3.03 -7.25
CA GLY A 64 7.08 -3.06 -8.42
C GLY A 64 7.20 -1.81 -9.29
N ARG A 65 6.10 -1.47 -9.97
CA ARG A 65 6.00 -0.26 -10.80
C ARG A 65 5.25 0.86 -10.05
N PRO A 66 5.93 1.91 -9.56
CA PRO A 66 5.29 3.04 -8.88
C PRO A 66 4.40 3.85 -9.81
N ARG A 67 3.38 4.51 -9.23
CA ARG A 67 2.31 5.21 -9.95
C ARG A 67 2.56 6.68 -10.14
N LEU A 68 3.15 7.32 -9.12
CA LEU A 68 3.35 8.76 -9.06
C LEU A 68 4.78 9.17 -9.39
N PHE A 69 5.73 8.28 -9.11
CA PHE A 69 7.15 8.62 -9.15
C PHE A 69 7.92 7.82 -10.21
N ALA A 70 8.99 8.43 -10.71
CA ALA A 70 10.01 7.84 -11.57
C ALA A 70 11.39 8.36 -11.12
N PRO A 71 11.91 7.92 -9.96
CA PRO A 71 13.23 8.34 -9.48
C PRO A 71 14.32 7.95 -10.49
N PRO A 72 15.41 8.74 -10.58
CA PRO A 72 16.42 8.57 -11.62
C PRO A 72 17.33 7.34 -11.42
N ASP A 73 17.44 6.83 -10.19
CA ASP A 73 18.33 5.73 -9.81
C ASP A 73 17.78 4.91 -8.64
N ALA A 74 18.45 3.79 -8.36
CA ALA A 74 18.04 2.82 -7.35
C ALA A 74 18.14 3.38 -5.92
N ASP A 75 19.16 4.19 -5.62
CA ASP A 75 19.35 4.78 -4.29
C ASP A 75 18.24 5.80 -3.99
N SER A 76 17.90 6.64 -4.97
CA SER A 76 16.78 7.58 -4.88
C SER A 76 15.44 6.86 -4.78
N THR A 77 15.29 5.72 -5.46
CA THR A 77 14.11 4.86 -5.36
C THR A 77 13.96 4.30 -3.95
N LEU A 78 15.05 3.77 -3.37
CA LEU A 78 15.08 3.23 -2.03
C LEU A 78 14.72 4.30 -0.98
N LEU A 79 15.38 5.46 -1.03
CA LEU A 79 15.15 6.53 -0.06
C LEU A 79 13.75 7.15 -0.16
N LEU A 80 13.20 7.26 -1.37
CA LEU A 80 11.81 7.72 -1.55
C LEU A 80 10.81 6.68 -1.02
N GLY A 81 11.08 5.39 -1.23
CA GLY A 81 10.30 4.30 -0.65
C GLY A 81 10.28 4.37 0.88
N ASP A 82 11.45 4.47 1.51
CA ASP A 82 11.60 4.57 2.96
C ASP A 82 10.86 5.78 3.54
N TYR A 83 10.97 6.94 2.87
CA TYR A 83 10.22 8.13 3.25
C TYR A 83 8.71 7.89 3.20
N LEU A 84 8.19 7.37 2.10
CA LEU A 84 6.76 7.17 1.92
C LEU A 84 6.20 6.12 2.88
N TYR A 85 6.97 5.08 3.24
CA TYR A 85 6.57 4.16 4.31
C TYR A 85 6.45 4.87 5.66
N ALA A 86 7.49 5.60 6.06
CA ALA A 86 7.47 6.33 7.33
C ALA A 86 6.33 7.35 7.38
N HIS A 87 6.15 8.11 6.30
CA HIS A 87 5.11 9.14 6.20
C HIS A 87 3.70 8.55 6.18
N GLY A 88 3.53 7.43 5.48
CA GLY A 88 2.28 6.67 5.48
C GLY A 88 1.90 6.15 6.87
N LEU A 89 2.87 5.62 7.63
CA LEU A 89 2.66 5.19 9.01
C LEU A 89 2.26 6.35 9.93
N VAL A 90 2.88 7.53 9.78
CA VAL A 90 2.48 8.73 10.53
C VAL A 90 1.03 9.10 10.26
N ARG A 91 0.58 9.04 9.00
CA ARG A 91 -0.81 9.32 8.62
C ARG A 91 -1.80 8.37 9.29
N ILE A 92 -1.43 7.09 9.44
CA ILE A 92 -2.28 6.10 10.11
C ILE A 92 -2.28 6.33 11.63
N ALA A 93 -1.12 6.61 12.22
CA ALA A 93 -0.97 6.83 13.65
C ALA A 93 -1.76 8.04 14.18
N VAL A 94 -2.01 9.06 13.34
CA VAL A 94 -2.86 10.23 13.69
C VAL A 94 -4.28 9.82 14.10
N HIS A 95 -4.76 8.66 13.66
CA HIS A 95 -6.08 8.15 14.07
C HIS A 95 -6.10 7.50 15.46
N GLY A 96 -4.94 7.39 16.14
CA GLY A 96 -4.86 6.94 17.53
C GLY A 96 -4.91 5.42 17.73
N GLU A 97 -4.93 4.63 16.66
CA GLU A 97 -5.10 3.18 16.71
C GLU A 97 -3.75 2.46 16.60
N VAL A 98 -3.21 2.03 17.74
CA VAL A 98 -1.93 1.28 17.78
C VAL A 98 -2.01 -0.02 16.97
N THR A 99 -3.15 -0.72 17.02
CA THR A 99 -3.36 -1.97 16.26
C THR A 99 -3.23 -1.75 14.76
N ALA A 100 -3.74 -0.62 14.23
CA ALA A 100 -3.61 -0.30 12.81
C ALA A 100 -2.14 -0.11 12.38
N VAL A 101 -1.32 0.50 13.24
CA VAL A 101 0.12 0.65 13.01
C VAL A 101 0.82 -0.71 13.05
N VAL A 102 0.46 -1.56 14.01
CA VAL A 102 0.99 -2.94 14.09
C VAL A 102 0.67 -3.73 12.83
N ASP A 103 -0.58 -3.67 12.35
CA ASP A 103 -1.00 -4.37 11.14
C ASP A 103 -0.19 -3.94 9.91
N LEU A 104 0.11 -2.66 9.78
CA LEU A 104 0.90 -2.15 8.66
C LEU A 104 2.39 -2.50 8.79
N ALA A 105 2.94 -2.48 10.00
CA ALA A 105 4.32 -2.91 10.24
C ALA A 105 4.49 -4.40 9.90
N GLU A 106 3.55 -5.25 10.30
CA GLU A 106 3.55 -6.67 9.95
C GLU A 106 3.38 -6.90 8.44
N LEU A 107 2.50 -6.13 7.78
CA LEU A 107 2.35 -6.15 6.33
C LEU A 107 3.68 -5.84 5.62
N VAL A 108 4.32 -4.72 5.96
CA VAL A 108 5.59 -4.29 5.33
C VAL A 108 6.67 -5.35 5.53
N SER A 109 6.80 -5.86 6.76
CA SER A 109 7.79 -6.90 7.07
C SER A 109 7.54 -8.20 6.31
N LEU A 110 6.29 -8.65 6.22
CA LEU A 110 5.98 -9.93 5.57
C LEU A 110 6.04 -9.81 4.04
N CYS A 111 5.64 -8.68 3.46
CA CYS A 111 5.88 -8.37 2.05
C CYS A 111 7.38 -8.40 1.71
N ALA A 112 8.23 -7.76 2.53
CA ALA A 112 9.67 -7.78 2.31
C ALA A 112 10.25 -9.21 2.38
N TYR A 113 9.78 -10.03 3.33
CA TYR A 113 10.13 -11.45 3.41
C TYR A 113 9.71 -12.22 2.14
N LEU A 114 8.44 -12.13 1.73
CA LEU A 114 7.95 -12.82 0.52
C LEU A 114 8.76 -12.42 -0.71
N ARG A 115 9.08 -11.13 -0.85
CA ARG A 115 9.86 -10.62 -1.99
C ARG A 115 11.31 -11.10 -1.95
N ALA A 116 11.93 -11.22 -0.78
CA ALA A 116 13.27 -11.78 -0.63
C ALA A 116 13.30 -13.28 -0.99
N GLU A 117 12.27 -14.03 -0.63
CA GLU A 117 12.15 -15.47 -0.92
C GLU A 117 11.61 -15.77 -2.33
N GLY A 118 11.20 -14.75 -3.08
CA GLY A 118 10.53 -14.94 -4.38
C GLY A 118 9.19 -15.66 -4.26
N ALA A 119 8.54 -15.60 -3.09
CA ALA A 119 7.27 -16.24 -2.80
C ALA A 119 6.07 -15.36 -3.18
N GLU A 120 4.97 -15.99 -3.53
CA GLU A 120 3.68 -15.33 -3.77
C GLU A 120 2.93 -15.03 -2.46
N GLY A 121 1.88 -14.22 -2.52
CA GLY A 121 0.96 -14.02 -1.39
C GLY A 121 0.88 -12.58 -0.86
N ASP A 122 1.66 -11.66 -1.42
CA ASP A 122 1.63 -10.24 -1.07
C ASP A 122 0.29 -9.58 -1.44
N GLY A 123 -0.31 -9.92 -2.58
CA GLY A 123 -1.65 -9.45 -2.96
C GLY A 123 -2.73 -9.78 -1.91
N PRO A 124 -2.94 -11.06 -1.57
CA PRO A 124 -3.86 -11.46 -0.48
C PRO A 124 -3.54 -10.80 0.87
N LEU A 125 -2.25 -10.68 1.22
CA LEU A 125 -1.82 -10.01 2.44
C LEU A 125 -2.19 -8.53 2.47
N TRP A 126 -1.98 -7.82 1.36
CA TRP A 126 -2.40 -6.43 1.17
C TRP A 126 -3.91 -6.27 1.26
N ALA A 127 -4.66 -7.14 0.57
CA ALA A 127 -6.12 -7.08 0.55
C ALA A 127 -6.72 -7.29 1.95
N ALA A 128 -6.25 -8.31 2.68
CA ALA A 128 -6.70 -8.60 4.04
C ALA A 128 -6.32 -7.47 4.99
N THR A 129 -5.09 -6.97 4.91
CA THR A 129 -4.63 -5.88 5.78
C THR A 129 -5.42 -4.61 5.55
N ALA A 130 -5.68 -4.21 4.30
CA ALA A 130 -6.48 -3.02 4.04
C ALA A 130 -7.94 -3.16 4.50
N ALA A 131 -8.55 -4.34 4.32
CA ALA A 131 -9.93 -4.59 4.70
C ALA A 131 -10.16 -4.67 6.22
N LEU A 132 -9.15 -5.13 6.98
CA LEU A 132 -9.26 -5.43 8.42
C LEU A 132 -8.29 -4.62 9.29
N ILE A 133 -7.72 -3.54 8.76
CA ILE A 133 -6.73 -2.72 9.48
C ILE A 133 -7.27 -2.27 10.85
N GLY A 134 -6.53 -2.62 11.91
CA GLY A 134 -6.89 -2.28 13.28
C GLY A 134 -7.91 -3.21 13.94
N ALA A 135 -8.46 -4.20 13.23
CA ALA A 135 -9.43 -5.15 13.78
C ALA A 135 -8.79 -6.22 14.69
N GLY A 136 -7.48 -6.47 14.56
CA GLY A 136 -6.77 -7.48 15.35
C GLY A 136 -7.04 -8.93 14.94
N GLU A 137 -7.54 -9.15 13.71
CA GLU A 137 -7.99 -10.47 13.23
C GLU A 137 -6.98 -11.18 12.29
N LEU A 138 -5.86 -10.53 11.97
CA LEU A 138 -4.94 -10.99 10.90
C LEU A 138 -3.87 -11.98 11.38
N ALA A 139 -3.65 -12.11 12.69
CA ALA A 139 -2.51 -12.82 13.25
C ALA A 139 -2.42 -14.29 12.79
N ALA A 140 -3.53 -15.05 12.90
CA ALA A 140 -3.55 -16.46 12.51
C ALA A 140 -3.35 -16.66 11.00
N ALA A 141 -3.96 -15.80 10.18
CA ALA A 141 -3.84 -15.86 8.73
C ALA A 141 -2.43 -15.48 8.24
N ARG A 142 -1.78 -14.51 8.89
CA ARG A 142 -0.37 -14.17 8.64
C ARG A 142 0.56 -15.31 9.05
N GLU A 143 0.25 -16.03 10.12
CA GLU A 143 1.06 -17.17 10.54
C GLU A 143 0.98 -18.33 9.54
N ALA A 144 -0.22 -18.64 9.02
CA ALA A 144 -0.37 -19.62 7.94
C ALA A 144 0.46 -19.26 6.69
N LEU A 145 0.47 -17.98 6.31
CA LEU A 145 1.30 -17.49 5.21
C LEU A 145 2.80 -17.65 5.50
N ARG A 146 3.27 -17.37 6.73
CA ARG A 146 4.69 -17.52 7.10
C ARG A 146 5.13 -18.99 7.16
N GLY A 147 4.35 -19.83 7.83
CA GLY A 147 4.74 -21.20 8.15
C GLY A 147 4.50 -22.18 7.00
N GLU A 148 3.41 -21.99 6.26
CA GLU A 148 2.92 -22.95 5.26
C GLU A 148 2.85 -22.37 3.84
N SER A 149 3.20 -21.08 3.67
CA SER A 149 3.04 -20.36 2.39
C SER A 149 1.60 -20.39 1.87
N ASP A 150 0.62 -20.47 2.78
CA ASP A 150 -0.81 -20.50 2.42
C ASP A 150 -1.46 -19.10 2.52
N PRO A 151 -1.79 -18.45 1.39
CA PRO A 151 -2.49 -17.18 1.39
C PRO A 151 -4.01 -17.30 1.50
N ALA A 152 -4.59 -18.52 1.45
CA ALA A 152 -6.03 -18.71 1.40
C ALA A 152 -6.78 -18.10 2.62
N PRO A 153 -6.28 -18.23 3.86
CA PRO A 153 -6.93 -17.61 5.02
C PRO A 153 -7.02 -16.08 4.91
N LEU A 154 -5.98 -15.42 4.39
CA LEU A 154 -5.99 -13.96 4.17
C LEU A 154 -7.02 -13.57 3.12
N LEU A 155 -7.11 -14.34 2.03
CA LEU A 155 -8.04 -14.09 0.96
C LEU A 155 -9.50 -14.27 1.40
N GLU A 156 -9.78 -15.30 2.22
CA GLU A 156 -11.11 -15.53 2.81
C GLU A 156 -11.51 -14.37 3.73
N LEU A 157 -10.61 -13.93 4.60
CA LEU A 157 -10.84 -12.77 5.47
C LEU A 157 -11.14 -11.51 4.66
N ALA A 158 -10.34 -11.19 3.65
CA ALA A 158 -10.54 -10.03 2.80
C ALA A 158 -11.90 -10.06 2.09
N ARG A 159 -12.28 -11.21 1.53
CA ARG A 159 -13.57 -11.38 0.82
C ARG A 159 -14.76 -11.27 1.75
N THR A 160 -14.63 -11.77 2.98
CA THR A 160 -15.66 -11.67 4.01
C THR A 160 -15.88 -10.22 4.42
N ALA A 161 -14.79 -9.47 4.62
CA ALA A 161 -14.84 -8.09 5.07
C ALA A 161 -15.26 -7.09 3.97
N ALA A 162 -14.69 -7.19 2.76
CA ALA A 162 -14.84 -6.19 1.70
C ALA A 162 -15.68 -6.67 0.50
N GLY A 163 -16.08 -7.95 0.49
CA GLY A 163 -16.80 -8.58 -0.61
C GLY A 163 -15.86 -9.06 -1.73
N PRO A 164 -16.17 -10.20 -2.37
CA PRO A 164 -15.28 -10.83 -3.34
C PRO A 164 -14.95 -9.90 -4.51
N THR A 165 -15.97 -9.36 -5.18
CA THR A 165 -15.78 -8.52 -6.38
C THR A 165 -14.86 -7.31 -6.15
N ALA A 166 -14.84 -6.74 -4.95
CA ALA A 166 -13.91 -5.65 -4.63
C ALA A 166 -12.48 -6.17 -4.50
N VAL A 167 -12.29 -7.29 -3.79
CA VAL A 167 -11.00 -7.96 -3.62
C VAL A 167 -10.41 -8.41 -4.95
N GLU A 168 -11.19 -9.07 -5.82
CA GLU A 168 -10.67 -9.51 -7.12
C GLU A 168 -10.21 -8.34 -7.99
N ARG A 169 -10.96 -7.22 -8.03
CA ARG A 169 -10.52 -6.01 -8.74
C ARG A 169 -9.22 -5.44 -8.19
N ALA A 170 -9.05 -5.43 -6.86
CA ALA A 170 -7.82 -4.97 -6.22
C ALA A 170 -6.64 -5.88 -6.57
N LEU A 171 -6.81 -7.20 -6.55
CA LEU A 171 -5.77 -8.17 -6.91
C LEU A 171 -5.38 -8.06 -8.39
N GLU A 172 -6.35 -7.89 -9.30
CA GLU A 172 -6.07 -7.63 -10.71
C GLU A 172 -5.29 -6.32 -10.91
N ALA A 173 -5.67 -5.26 -10.21
CA ALA A 173 -4.97 -3.97 -10.27
C ALA A 173 -3.55 -4.04 -9.69
N HIS A 174 -3.37 -4.84 -8.64
CA HIS A 174 -2.06 -5.14 -8.07
C HIS A 174 -1.18 -5.92 -9.02
N ALA A 175 -1.68 -7.00 -9.65
CA ALA A 175 -0.92 -7.82 -10.59
C ALA A 175 -0.34 -7.00 -11.76
N ARG A 176 -1.11 -6.03 -12.29
CA ARG A 176 -0.64 -5.09 -13.35
C ARG A 176 0.56 -4.23 -12.95
N ARG A 177 0.94 -4.21 -11.67
CA ARG A 177 2.12 -3.47 -11.17
C ARG A 177 3.41 -4.26 -11.27
N PHE A 178 3.34 -5.56 -11.58
CA PHE A 178 4.50 -6.46 -11.60
C PHE A 178 4.80 -7.08 -12.98
N GLY A 179 3.89 -6.95 -13.95
CA GLY A 179 4.10 -7.38 -15.35
C GLY A 179 3.68 -8.82 -15.59
#